data_AF-A0A1Y2CW04-F1
#
_entry.id   AF-A0A1Y2CW04-F1
#
_cell.length_a   1.000
_cell.length_b   1.000
_cell.length_c   1.000
_cell.angle_alpha   90.00
_cell.angle_beta   90.00
_cell.angle_gamma   90.00
#
_symmetry.space_group_name_H-M   'P 1'
#
loop_
_entity.id
_entity.type
_entity.pdbx_description
1 polymer ?
#
loop_
_entity_poly.entity_id
_entity_poly.type
_entity_poly.pdbx_seq_one_letter_code
_entity_poly.pdbx_strand_id
1 'polypeptide(L)'
;MKQEKQKKHTQNVQRKYCYCGKDRTLTTLNLQCIQCKNWFHVECLKNPKLIVSKTSIVPFMTNYRFTCQLCSPKEIFEKVTASWKDAINAAFANLSVERLRKEGLINKYGHGTSIIPEGYWFDKKDGICPFLDKHWEALCTNRARTPTWWATVGSCMYTSKDNYIAKDEHARSAASEFILSDRDLFNLRPTGQKFKEFYFEN
;
A
#
# COMPACT_ATOMS: atom_id res chain seq x y z
N MET A 1 -20.88 3.88 -1.05
CA MET A 1 -19.53 4.43 -1.33
C MET A 1 -19.12 5.62 -0.45
N LYS A 2 -19.87 6.75 -0.38
CA LYS A 2 -19.46 7.92 0.44
C LYS A 2 -19.38 7.66 1.96
N GLN A 3 -20.37 6.97 2.54
CA GLN A 3 -20.38 6.61 3.97
C GLN A 3 -19.26 5.63 4.37
N GLU A 4 -18.82 4.78 3.43
CA GLU A 4 -17.78 3.78 3.67
C GLU A 4 -16.38 4.40 3.67
N LYS A 5 -16.15 5.43 2.82
CA LYS A 5 -14.90 6.21 2.81
C LYS A 5 -14.71 7.00 4.11
N GLN A 6 -15.78 7.53 4.72
CA GLN A 6 -15.71 8.20 6.03
C GLN A 6 -15.26 7.25 7.14
N LYS A 7 -15.81 6.03 7.21
CA LYS A 7 -15.39 5.03 8.23
C LYS A 7 -13.94 4.55 8.06
N LYS A 8 -13.44 4.53 6.81
CA LYS A 8 -12.08 4.07 6.48
C LYS A 8 -11.01 5.15 6.66
N HIS A 9 -11.40 6.42 6.85
CA HIS A 9 -10.52 7.59 6.97
C HIS A 9 -9.40 7.63 5.91
N THR A 10 -9.70 7.24 4.67
CA THR A 10 -8.70 7.23 3.58
C THR A 10 -8.41 8.63 3.07
N GLN A 11 -9.45 9.46 2.96
CA GLN A 11 -9.37 10.84 2.51
C GLN A 11 -10.31 11.76 3.30
N ASN A 12 -9.95 13.04 3.43
CA ASN A 12 -10.82 14.11 3.94
C ASN A 12 -10.77 15.34 3.01
N VAL A 13 -11.82 16.16 3.07
CA VAL A 13 -11.98 17.35 2.21
C VAL A 13 -10.92 18.41 2.49
N GLN A 14 -10.47 18.50 3.75
CA GLN A 14 -9.50 19.49 4.20
C GLN A 14 -8.08 19.20 3.70
N ARG A 15 -7.80 17.98 3.22
CA ARG A 15 -6.46 17.50 2.83
C ARG A 15 -5.42 17.70 3.94
N LYS A 16 -5.84 17.52 5.19
CA LYS A 16 -4.98 17.64 6.38
C LYS A 16 -4.85 16.30 7.07
N TYR A 17 -3.61 15.84 7.20
CA TYR A 17 -3.25 14.60 7.90
C TYR A 17 -1.99 14.84 8.74
N CYS A 18 -1.58 13.79 9.44
CA CYS A 18 -0.36 13.74 10.23
C CYS A 18 -0.36 14.79 11.36
N TYR A 19 0.70 14.79 12.16
CA TYR A 19 0.94 15.81 13.18
C TYR A 19 1.22 17.19 12.57
N CYS A 20 1.67 17.25 11.31
CA CYS A 20 2.02 18.49 10.64
C CYS A 20 0.84 19.18 9.94
N GLY A 21 -0.33 18.54 9.86
CA GLY A 21 -1.51 19.08 9.19
C GLY A 21 -1.37 19.24 7.67
N LYS A 22 -0.35 18.64 7.05
CA LYS A 22 -0.15 18.63 5.59
C LYS A 22 -0.86 17.45 4.94
N ASP A 23 -0.99 17.52 3.62
CA ASP A 23 -1.58 16.46 2.82
C ASP A 23 -0.66 15.24 2.71
N ARG A 24 -1.24 14.08 2.37
CA ARG A 24 -0.51 12.86 1.99
C ARG A 24 0.16 13.06 0.64
N THR A 25 1.28 12.37 0.44
CA THR A 25 1.96 12.31 -0.87
C THR A 25 1.96 10.90 -1.43
N LEU A 26 2.05 10.77 -2.75
CA LEU A 26 2.10 9.47 -3.43
C LEU A 26 3.52 8.87 -3.50
N THR A 27 4.54 9.60 -3.05
CA THR A 27 5.95 9.24 -3.27
C THR A 27 6.69 8.89 -1.99
N THR A 28 6.06 9.10 -0.84
CA THR A 28 6.58 8.67 0.47
C THR A 28 5.60 7.69 1.12
N LEU A 29 6.11 6.88 2.04
CA LEU A 29 5.25 6.03 2.84
C LEU A 29 4.44 6.88 3.82
N ASN A 30 3.12 6.71 3.80
CA ASN A 30 2.19 7.27 4.77
C ASN A 30 1.64 6.12 5.60
N LEU A 31 1.71 6.20 6.92
CA LEU A 31 1.26 5.18 7.85
C LEU A 31 -0.14 5.51 8.37
N GLN A 32 -1.11 4.64 8.10
CA GLN A 32 -2.40 4.68 8.78
C GLN A 32 -2.28 4.15 10.21
N CYS A 33 -2.73 4.93 11.20
CA CYS A 33 -2.85 4.48 12.58
C CYS A 33 -3.99 3.46 12.72
N ILE A 34 -3.72 2.31 13.33
CA ILE A 34 -4.72 1.26 13.53
C ILE A 34 -5.85 1.68 14.50
N GLN A 35 -5.60 2.62 15.41
CA GLN A 35 -6.60 3.13 16.36
C GLN A 35 -7.48 4.21 15.72
N CYS A 36 -6.94 5.42 15.51
CA CYS A 36 -7.72 6.56 15.02
C CYS A 36 -7.94 6.59 13.51
N LYS A 37 -7.34 5.65 12.75
CA LYS A 37 -7.40 5.57 11.28
C LYS A 37 -6.88 6.79 10.52
N ASN A 38 -6.30 7.78 11.21
CA ASN A 38 -5.62 8.92 10.59
C ASN A 38 -4.27 8.49 9.98
N TRP A 39 -3.73 9.30 9.07
CA TRP A 39 -2.51 9.04 8.31
C TRP A 39 -1.35 9.89 8.80
N PHE A 40 -0.14 9.33 8.79
CA PHE A 40 1.07 9.97 9.31
C PHE A 40 2.24 9.78 8.35
N HIS A 41 2.97 10.85 8.03
CA HIS A 41 4.20 10.76 7.25
C HIS A 41 5.29 10.08 8.08
N VAL A 42 6.05 9.19 7.44
CA VAL A 42 7.23 8.57 8.07
C VAL A 42 8.22 9.63 8.58
N GLU A 43 8.39 10.72 7.84
CA GLU A 43 9.31 11.80 8.18
C GLU A 43 8.83 12.66 9.35
N CYS A 44 7.57 12.53 9.74
CA CYS A 44 6.97 13.27 10.86
C CYS A 44 6.84 12.45 12.14
N LEU A 45 7.27 11.18 12.12
CA LEU A 45 7.32 10.34 13.32
C LEU A 45 8.26 10.97 14.35
N LYS A 46 7.86 10.94 15.61
CA LYS A 46 8.64 11.50 16.71
C LYS A 46 9.80 10.61 17.10
N ASN A 47 9.71 9.31 16.83
CA ASN A 47 10.82 8.39 16.96
C ASN A 47 11.39 8.00 15.57
N PRO A 48 12.44 8.68 15.07
CA PRO A 48 13.01 8.38 13.77
C PRO A 48 13.67 6.99 13.68
N LYS A 49 14.00 6.37 14.82
CA LYS A 49 14.55 5.00 14.88
C LYS A 49 13.48 3.92 14.77
N LEU A 50 12.19 4.30 14.78
CA LEU A 50 11.07 3.37 14.72
C LEU A 50 11.04 2.59 13.39
N ILE A 51 11.58 3.18 12.33
CA ILE A 51 11.81 2.52 11.05
C ILE A 51 13.31 2.30 10.90
N VAL A 52 13.71 1.04 11.07
CA VAL A 52 15.12 0.63 11.20
C VAL A 52 15.96 0.95 9.95
N SER A 53 15.37 0.88 8.76
CA SER A 53 16.08 1.14 7.49
C SER A 53 15.15 1.77 6.46
N LYS A 54 15.70 2.66 5.61
CA LYS A 54 14.98 3.15 4.43
C LYS A 54 14.72 2.05 3.40
N THR A 55 15.56 1.00 3.36
CA THR A 55 15.35 -0.16 2.47
C THR A 55 14.19 -1.05 2.95
N SER A 56 13.79 -0.95 4.21
CA SER A 56 12.69 -1.74 4.77
C SER A 56 11.32 -1.12 4.52
N ILE A 57 11.24 0.03 3.86
CA ILE A 57 9.99 0.70 3.52
C ILE A 57 9.88 0.99 2.03
N VAL A 58 8.65 0.94 1.52
CA VAL A 58 8.29 1.32 0.16
C VAL A 58 6.95 2.06 0.27
N PRO A 59 6.69 3.14 -0.50
CA PRO A 59 5.37 3.75 -0.55
C PRO A 59 4.29 2.68 -0.78
N PHE A 60 3.08 2.89 -0.27
CA PHE A 60 1.95 1.97 -0.46
C PHE A 60 2.07 0.58 0.18
N MET A 61 3.15 0.27 0.91
CA MET A 61 3.19 -0.98 1.69
C MET A 61 2.06 -1.01 2.72
N THR A 62 1.46 -2.18 2.97
CA THR A 62 0.33 -2.36 3.92
C THR A 62 0.57 -3.44 4.98
N ASN A 63 1.70 -4.14 4.87
CA ASN A 63 2.18 -5.19 5.78
C ASN A 63 2.84 -4.62 7.05
N TYR A 64 2.15 -3.70 7.73
CA TYR A 64 2.59 -3.13 9.01
C TYR A 64 1.41 -2.81 9.93
N ARG A 65 1.62 -2.85 11.25
CA ARG A 65 0.75 -2.21 12.25
C ARG A 65 1.41 -0.93 12.74
N PHE A 66 0.66 0.16 12.81
CA PHE A 66 1.16 1.44 13.32
C PHE A 66 0.19 2.06 14.32
N THR A 67 0.68 2.53 15.45
CA THR A 67 -0.07 3.32 16.43
C THR A 67 0.63 4.66 16.63
N CYS A 68 -0.10 5.76 16.42
CA CYS A 68 0.44 7.11 16.56
C CYS A 68 0.53 7.56 18.03
N GLN A 69 1.27 8.64 18.28
CA GLN A 69 1.48 9.19 19.62
C GLN A 69 0.22 9.78 20.25
N LEU A 70 -0.78 10.14 19.44
CA LEU A 70 -2.07 10.61 19.95
C LEU A 70 -2.93 9.47 20.51
N CYS A 71 -2.62 8.22 20.15
CA CYS A 71 -3.36 7.03 20.59
C CYS A 71 -2.56 6.16 21.57
N SER A 72 -1.27 6.43 21.75
CA SER A 72 -0.40 5.69 22.69
C SER A 72 0.76 6.60 23.14
N PRO A 73 1.27 6.49 24.38
CA PRO A 73 2.38 7.31 24.86
C PRO A 73 3.65 7.25 23.99
N LYS A 74 3.85 6.14 23.28
CA LYS A 74 4.95 5.95 22.32
C LYS A 74 4.39 5.48 20.98
N GLU A 75 5.00 5.95 19.90
CA GLU A 75 4.70 5.42 18.57
C GLU A 75 5.15 3.96 18.47
N ILE A 76 4.28 3.11 17.90
CA ILE A 76 4.52 1.68 17.72
C ILE A 76 4.44 1.37 16.24
N PHE A 77 5.44 0.68 15.71
CA PHE A 77 5.47 0.17 14.35
C PHE A 77 5.93 -1.28 14.38
N GLU A 78 5.17 -2.15 13.74
CA GLU A 78 5.47 -3.57 13.65
C GLU A 78 5.26 -4.01 12.20
N LYS A 79 6.27 -4.64 11.59
CA LYS A 79 6.09 -5.34 10.33
C LYS A 79 5.30 -6.62 10.58
N VAL A 80 4.30 -6.88 9.74
CA VAL A 80 3.53 -8.12 9.80
C VAL A 80 3.80 -8.96 8.56
N THR A 81 3.51 -10.27 8.64
CA THR A 81 3.58 -11.14 7.48
C THR A 81 2.68 -10.58 6.37
N ALA A 82 3.28 -10.28 5.22
CA ALA A 82 2.56 -9.71 4.10
C ALA A 82 1.64 -10.76 3.46
N SER A 83 0.42 -10.42 3.07
CA SER A 83 -0.32 -11.24 2.11
C SER A 83 0.23 -11.04 0.69
N TRP A 84 -0.04 -11.96 -0.24
CA TRP A 84 0.26 -11.71 -1.66
C TRP A 84 -0.48 -10.48 -2.18
N LYS A 85 -1.73 -10.27 -1.74
CA LYS A 85 -2.52 -9.08 -2.11
C LYS A 85 -1.86 -7.78 -1.63
N ASP A 86 -1.34 -7.73 -0.40
CA ASP A 86 -0.64 -6.56 0.13
C ASP A 86 0.56 -6.18 -0.75
N ALA A 87 1.41 -7.17 -1.05
CA ALA A 87 2.60 -6.96 -1.87
C ALA A 87 2.25 -6.53 -3.31
N ILE A 88 1.31 -7.23 -3.94
CA ILE A 88 0.88 -6.96 -5.32
C ILE A 88 0.23 -5.57 -5.42
N ASN A 89 -0.63 -5.18 -4.48
CA ASN A 89 -1.25 -3.87 -4.47
C ASN A 89 -0.22 -2.74 -4.33
N ALA A 90 0.79 -2.93 -3.47
CA ALA A 90 1.89 -1.97 -3.35
C ALA A 90 2.67 -1.86 -4.67
N ALA A 91 2.92 -2.98 -5.36
CA ALA A 91 3.58 -2.97 -6.67
C ALA A 91 2.76 -2.19 -7.73
N PHE A 92 1.47 -2.49 -7.88
CA PHE A 92 0.58 -1.74 -8.77
C PHE A 92 0.60 -0.24 -8.48
N ALA A 93 0.50 0.13 -7.20
CA ALA A 93 0.47 1.51 -6.79
C ALA A 93 1.76 2.25 -7.17
N ASN A 94 2.93 1.67 -6.88
CA ASN A 94 4.21 2.30 -7.19
C ASN A 94 4.47 2.39 -8.70
N LEU A 95 4.18 1.32 -9.47
CA LEU A 95 4.30 1.35 -10.93
C LEU A 95 3.37 2.39 -11.55
N SER A 96 2.15 2.52 -11.03
CA SER A 96 1.21 3.56 -11.46
C SER A 96 1.73 4.96 -11.16
N VAL A 97 2.29 5.19 -9.96
CA VAL A 97 2.91 6.47 -9.58
C VAL A 97 4.10 6.82 -10.49
N GLU A 98 4.92 5.83 -10.87
CA GLU A 98 6.01 6.06 -11.81
C GLU A 98 5.48 6.54 -13.16
N ARG A 99 4.46 5.89 -13.70
CA ARG A 99 3.84 6.27 -14.97
C ARG A 99 3.13 7.62 -14.88
N LEU A 100 2.36 7.86 -13.83
CA LEU A 100 1.75 9.18 -13.54
C LEU A 100 2.79 10.30 -13.51
N ARG A 101 3.97 10.06 -12.93
CA ARG A 101 5.05 11.04 -12.89
C ARG A 101 5.64 11.28 -14.28
N LYS A 102 5.88 10.23 -15.06
CA LYS A 102 6.38 10.34 -16.44
C LYS A 102 5.43 11.12 -17.35
N GLU A 103 4.12 10.96 -17.13
CA GLU A 103 3.06 11.66 -17.87
C GLU A 103 2.74 13.06 -17.30
N GLY A 104 3.44 13.52 -16.26
CA GLY A 104 3.25 14.86 -15.68
C GLY A 104 1.97 15.05 -14.85
N LEU A 105 1.25 13.96 -14.56
CA LEU A 105 0.00 13.97 -13.78
C LEU A 105 0.22 14.14 -12.28
N ILE A 106 1.45 13.90 -11.82
CA ILE A 106 1.92 14.19 -10.46
C ILE A 106 3.29 14.87 -10.52
N ASN A 107 3.56 15.77 -9.58
CA ASN A 107 4.85 16.45 -9.49
C ASN A 107 5.91 15.59 -8.78
N LYS A 108 7.16 16.09 -8.74
CA LYS A 108 8.29 15.39 -8.09
C LYS A 108 8.08 15.08 -6.61
N TYR A 109 7.19 15.80 -5.94
CA TYR A 109 6.83 15.62 -4.53
C TYR A 109 5.63 14.70 -4.33
N GLY A 110 5.09 14.12 -5.41
CA GLY A 110 3.96 13.18 -5.32
C GLY A 110 2.60 13.83 -5.12
N HIS A 111 2.45 15.12 -5.42
CA HIS A 111 1.15 15.80 -5.45
C HIS A 111 0.59 15.82 -6.88
N GLY A 112 -0.70 15.56 -7.02
CA GLY A 112 -1.43 15.53 -8.29
C GLY A 112 -2.64 14.61 -8.17
N THR A 113 -3.01 13.92 -9.25
CA THR A 113 -4.07 12.91 -9.19
C THR A 113 -3.62 11.67 -8.42
N SER A 114 -4.47 11.18 -7.50
CA SER A 114 -4.30 9.86 -6.88
C SER A 114 -5.06 8.77 -7.63
N ILE A 115 -5.81 9.13 -8.67
CA ILE A 115 -6.60 8.20 -9.47
C ILE A 115 -5.73 7.64 -10.59
N ILE A 116 -5.56 6.33 -10.62
CA ILE A 116 -4.95 5.61 -11.74
C ILE A 116 -5.85 5.78 -12.97
N PRO A 117 -5.34 6.32 -14.09
CA PRO A 117 -6.08 6.41 -15.33
C PRO A 117 -6.43 5.02 -15.88
N GLU A 118 -7.47 4.97 -16.71
CA GLU A 118 -7.72 3.77 -17.52
C GLU A 118 -6.53 3.50 -18.45
N GLY A 119 -6.29 2.24 -18.81
CA GLY A 119 -5.16 1.89 -19.68
C GLY A 119 -3.83 1.64 -18.95
N TYR A 120 -3.79 1.80 -17.62
CA TYR A 120 -2.62 1.49 -16.78
C TYR A 120 -2.57 -0.01 -16.48
N TRP A 121 -2.39 -0.79 -17.54
CA TRP A 121 -2.29 -2.24 -17.51
C TRP A 121 -0.87 -2.67 -17.15
N PHE A 122 -0.75 -3.63 -16.23
CA PHE A 122 0.53 -4.24 -15.87
C PHE A 122 0.39 -5.76 -15.83
N ASP A 123 1.34 -6.47 -16.42
CA ASP A 123 1.44 -7.92 -16.30
C ASP A 123 2.39 -8.35 -15.16
N LYS A 124 2.44 -9.65 -14.89
CA LYS A 124 3.32 -10.21 -13.87
C LYS A 124 4.79 -10.22 -14.27
N LYS A 125 5.12 -10.46 -15.54
CA LYS A 125 6.46 -10.78 -16.02
C LYS A 125 7.35 -9.53 -16.05
N ASP A 126 6.85 -8.46 -16.64
CA ASP A 126 7.59 -7.23 -16.90
C ASP A 126 7.18 -6.09 -15.95
N GLY A 127 6.06 -6.25 -15.23
CA GLY A 127 5.59 -5.29 -14.22
C GLY A 127 5.74 -5.78 -12.78
N ILE A 128 4.78 -6.59 -12.32
CA ILE A 128 4.59 -6.87 -10.89
C ILE A 128 5.75 -7.67 -10.28
N CYS A 129 6.19 -8.78 -10.89
CA CYS A 129 7.24 -9.62 -10.33
C CYS A 129 8.59 -8.88 -10.24
N PRO A 130 9.09 -8.19 -11.28
CA PRO A 130 10.33 -7.42 -11.17
C PRO A 130 10.31 -6.40 -10.02
N PHE A 131 9.18 -5.71 -9.83
CA PHE A 131 9.03 -4.77 -8.72
C PHE A 131 9.10 -5.46 -7.37
N LEU A 132 8.39 -6.57 -7.20
CA LEU A 132 8.40 -7.36 -5.96
C LEU A 132 9.78 -7.94 -5.66
N ASP A 133 10.50 -8.43 -6.67
CA ASP A 133 11.83 -9.02 -6.48
C ASP A 133 12.84 -7.97 -5.98
N LYS A 134 12.80 -6.78 -6.58
CA LYS A 134 13.60 -5.61 -6.17
C LYS A 134 13.29 -5.13 -4.75
N HIS A 135 12.03 -5.25 -4.32
CA HIS A 135 11.54 -4.70 -3.05
C HIS A 135 11.10 -5.77 -2.04
N TRP A 136 11.60 -7.00 -2.19
CA TRP A 136 11.11 -8.17 -1.46
C TRP A 136 11.21 -8.02 0.07
N GLU A 137 12.32 -7.51 0.58
CA GLU A 137 12.52 -7.35 2.03
C GLU A 137 11.43 -6.47 2.66
N ALA A 138 11.04 -5.40 1.96
CA ALA A 138 10.02 -4.48 2.42
C ALA A 138 8.59 -5.04 2.26
N LEU A 139 8.28 -5.68 1.13
CA LEU A 139 6.91 -6.04 0.74
C LEU A 139 6.52 -7.48 1.02
N CYS A 140 7.49 -8.39 1.14
CA CYS A 140 7.28 -9.82 1.31
C CYS A 140 7.80 -10.30 2.68
N THR A 141 7.58 -9.51 3.74
CA THR A 141 7.99 -9.84 5.11
C THR A 141 7.52 -11.24 5.50
N ASN A 142 8.45 -12.05 6.04
CA ASN A 142 8.24 -13.45 6.44
C ASN A 142 7.78 -14.40 5.31
N ARG A 143 8.05 -14.06 4.04
CA ARG A 143 7.82 -14.96 2.90
C ARG A 143 9.12 -15.49 2.33
N ALA A 144 9.13 -16.79 2.04
CA ALA A 144 10.18 -17.44 1.28
C ALA A 144 10.04 -17.14 -0.22
N ARG A 145 11.18 -16.90 -0.90
CA ARG A 145 11.26 -16.87 -2.37
C ARG A 145 11.32 -18.29 -2.91
N THR A 146 10.17 -18.95 -3.04
CA THR A 146 10.09 -20.28 -3.65
C THR A 146 10.39 -20.20 -5.15
N PRO A 147 10.93 -21.24 -5.81
CA PRO A 147 11.23 -21.19 -7.26
C PRO A 147 10.05 -20.82 -8.16
N THR A 148 8.82 -20.99 -7.67
CA THR A 148 7.56 -20.75 -8.39
C THR A 148 6.74 -19.59 -7.82
N TRP A 149 7.33 -18.72 -6.99
CA TRP A 149 6.62 -17.62 -6.32
C TRP A 149 5.86 -16.70 -7.32
N TRP A 150 6.43 -16.49 -8.50
CA TRP A 150 5.85 -15.71 -9.60
C TRP A 150 4.54 -16.31 -10.12
N ALA A 151 4.39 -17.63 -10.06
CA ALA A 151 3.15 -18.31 -10.44
C ALA A 151 2.05 -18.00 -9.42
N THR A 152 2.39 -17.97 -8.12
CA THR A 152 1.44 -17.58 -7.07
C THR A 152 0.98 -16.13 -7.21
N VAL A 153 1.86 -15.22 -7.63
CA VAL A 153 1.49 -13.82 -7.94
C VAL A 153 0.47 -13.78 -9.08
N GLY A 154 0.76 -14.46 -10.19
CA GLY A 154 -0.17 -14.55 -11.33
C GLY A 154 -1.52 -15.15 -10.94
N SER A 155 -1.52 -16.26 -10.21
CA SER A 155 -2.75 -16.88 -9.72
C SER A 155 -3.53 -15.99 -8.76
N CYS A 156 -2.85 -15.23 -7.89
CA CYS A 156 -3.51 -14.30 -6.97
C CYS A 156 -4.26 -13.19 -7.71
N MET A 157 -3.63 -12.60 -8.73
CA MET A 157 -4.28 -11.59 -9.58
C MET A 157 -5.43 -12.21 -10.37
N TYR A 158 -5.20 -13.37 -10.99
CA TYR A 158 -6.20 -14.10 -11.75
C TYR A 158 -7.46 -14.42 -10.94
N THR A 159 -7.35 -14.92 -9.71
CA THR A 159 -8.52 -15.35 -8.93
C THR A 159 -9.24 -14.21 -8.20
N SER A 160 -8.56 -13.09 -7.91
CA SER A 160 -9.13 -11.99 -7.10
C SER A 160 -9.81 -10.91 -7.95
N LYS A 161 -10.95 -11.26 -8.57
CA LYS A 161 -11.72 -10.35 -9.46
C LYS A 161 -12.24 -9.09 -8.75
N ASP A 162 -12.39 -9.15 -7.43
CA ASP A 162 -12.76 -8.02 -6.59
C ASP A 162 -11.65 -6.97 -6.46
N ASN A 163 -10.39 -7.37 -6.65
CA ASN A 163 -9.22 -6.51 -6.51
C ASN A 163 -8.58 -6.12 -7.84
N TYR A 164 -8.68 -6.96 -8.87
CA TYR A 164 -7.98 -6.78 -10.13
C TYR A 164 -8.89 -7.00 -11.34
N ILE A 165 -8.94 -6.02 -12.22
CA ILE A 165 -9.62 -6.06 -13.52
C ILE A 165 -8.59 -6.43 -14.57
N ALA A 166 -8.88 -7.46 -15.37
CA ALA A 166 -8.06 -7.85 -16.51
C ALA A 166 -8.36 -6.95 -17.71
N LYS A 167 -7.36 -6.71 -18.56
CA LYS A 167 -7.51 -5.95 -19.80
C LYS A 167 -8.53 -6.57 -20.75
N ASP A 168 -8.59 -7.89 -20.78
CA ASP A 168 -9.64 -8.67 -21.42
C ASP A 168 -10.18 -9.68 -20.39
N GLU A 169 -11.40 -9.44 -19.88
CA GLU A 169 -12.06 -10.34 -18.92
C GLU A 169 -12.56 -11.63 -19.55
N HIS A 170 -12.81 -11.66 -20.86
CA HIS A 170 -13.22 -12.87 -21.57
C HIS A 170 -12.04 -13.84 -21.71
N ALA A 171 -10.83 -13.32 -21.91
CA ALA A 171 -9.57 -14.08 -21.98
C ALA A 171 -8.73 -14.02 -20.69
N ARG A 172 -9.37 -13.79 -19.53
CA ARG A 172 -8.67 -13.65 -18.24
C ARG A 172 -7.84 -14.89 -17.91
N SER A 173 -6.55 -14.69 -17.60
CA SER A 173 -5.62 -15.74 -17.21
C SER A 173 -4.58 -15.23 -16.20
N ALA A 174 -3.77 -16.13 -15.64
CA ALA A 174 -2.64 -15.77 -14.78
C ALA A 174 -1.50 -15.05 -15.51
N ALA A 175 -1.60 -14.85 -16.83
CA ALA A 175 -0.65 -14.08 -17.64
C ALA A 175 -1.24 -12.78 -18.19
N SER A 176 -2.53 -12.49 -17.94
CA SER A 176 -3.16 -11.26 -18.40
C SER A 176 -2.49 -10.02 -17.79
N GLU A 177 -2.66 -8.89 -18.47
CA GLU A 177 -2.41 -7.58 -17.87
C GLU A 177 -3.61 -7.17 -17.01
N PHE A 178 -3.34 -6.55 -15.87
CA PHE A 178 -4.36 -6.14 -14.92
C PHE A 178 -4.22 -4.67 -14.51
N ILE A 179 -5.29 -4.13 -13.94
CA ILE A 179 -5.33 -2.86 -13.19
C ILE A 179 -6.05 -3.08 -11.86
N LEU A 180 -5.80 -2.23 -10.87
CA LEU A 180 -6.55 -2.24 -9.61
C LEU A 180 -8.02 -1.87 -9.82
N SER A 181 -8.93 -2.62 -9.20
CA SER A 181 -10.37 -2.32 -9.20
C SER A 181 -10.68 -0.99 -8.50
N ASP A 182 -10.05 -0.73 -7.35
CA ASP A 182 -10.05 0.60 -6.71
C ASP A 182 -8.85 1.39 -7.20
N ARG A 183 -9.11 2.33 -8.12
CA ARG A 183 -8.08 3.12 -8.79
C ARG A 183 -7.58 4.31 -7.98
N ASP A 184 -8.18 4.61 -6.82
CA ASP A 184 -7.69 5.70 -5.97
C ASP A 184 -6.60 5.20 -5.03
N LEU A 185 -5.36 5.56 -5.33
CA LEU A 185 -4.16 5.14 -4.60
C LEU A 185 -4.22 5.48 -3.11
N PHE A 186 -4.96 6.52 -2.72
CA PHE A 186 -5.11 6.88 -1.31
C PHE A 186 -6.05 5.95 -0.53
N ASN A 187 -6.82 5.09 -1.21
CA ASN A 187 -7.65 4.07 -0.54
C ASN A 187 -6.86 2.85 -0.09
N LEU A 188 -5.67 2.61 -0.65
CA LEU A 188 -4.82 1.51 -0.24
C LEU A 188 -4.34 1.73 1.21
N ARG A 189 -4.56 0.73 2.06
CA ARG A 189 -4.31 0.78 3.50
C ARG A 189 -4.22 -0.64 4.08
N PRO A 190 -3.62 -0.81 5.26
CA PRO A 190 -3.69 -2.10 5.96
C PRO A 190 -5.13 -2.55 6.23
N THR A 191 -5.45 -3.81 5.91
CA THR A 191 -6.77 -4.42 6.15
C THR A 191 -6.70 -5.61 7.10
N GLY A 192 -7.76 -5.85 7.87
CA GLY A 192 -7.90 -7.08 8.68
C GLY A 192 -6.99 -7.16 9.92
N GLN A 193 -6.33 -6.06 10.30
CA GLN A 193 -5.47 -6.05 11.47
C GLN A 193 -6.31 -5.93 12.74
N LYS A 194 -6.25 -6.97 13.59
CA LYS A 194 -6.73 -6.92 14.98
C LYS A 194 -5.56 -6.57 15.89
N PHE A 195 -5.83 -5.82 16.96
CA PHE A 195 -4.89 -5.75 18.07
C PHE A 195 -4.70 -7.16 18.65
N LYS A 196 -3.46 -7.56 18.94
CA LYS A 196 -3.28 -8.51 20.03
C LYS A 196 -3.59 -7.72 21.29
N GLU A 197 -4.68 -8.05 21.97
CA GLU A 197 -4.83 -7.68 23.38
C GLU A 197 -3.64 -8.34 24.08
N PHE A 198 -2.61 -7.55 24.38
CA PHE A 198 -1.65 -7.96 25.38
C PHE A 198 -2.44 -7.92 26.67
N TYR A 199 -2.90 -9.08 27.12
CA TYR A 199 -3.31 -9.26 28.51
C TYR A 199 -2.11 -8.80 29.34
N PHE A 200 -2.26 -7.66 30.01
CA PHE A 200 -1.50 -7.40 31.20
C PHE A 200 -2.03 -8.41 32.21
N GLU A 201 -1.40 -9.59 32.27
CA GLU A 201 -1.47 -10.40 33.47
C GLU A 201 -0.84 -9.55 34.57
N ASN A 202 -1.68 -9.08 35.50
CA ASN A 202 -1.26 -8.49 36.76
C ASN A 202 -0.62 -9.56 37.64
#